data_AF-A0AA45L291-F1
#
_entry.id   AF-A0AA45L291-F1
#
_cell.length_a   1.000
_cell.length_b   1.000
_cell.length_c   1.000
_cell.angle_alpha   90.00
_cell.angle_beta   90.00
_cell.angle_gamma   90.00
#
_symmetry.space_group_name_H-M   'P 1'
#
loop_
_entity.id
_entity.type
_entity.pdbx_description
1 polymer ?
#
loop_
_entity_poly.entity_id
_entity_poly.type
_entity_poly.pdbx_seq_one_letter_code
_entity_poly.pdbx_strand_id
1 'polypeptide(L)'
;MSSTPARIEVTDSAKAKATSAAAVPIPELPGSVEELATVAAVRLGWHGVVLPEMVLMGRKVVVVADLIADAHAERLCLGAAPEVDRATVSTWVWPEMDGRVPPAAVRIVGVLAVARHWRTALASAVPFARFGNAAAVLPASVALSHDYLANCLPRVRRYGVNVLLADESSELTTDVCGRNETVPVEDTATTRWVNELVYERVLATA
;
A
#
# COMPACT_ATOMS: atom_id res chain seq x y z
N MET A 1 46.71 32.23 50.89
CA MET A 1 46.29 33.35 50.01
C MET A 1 46.40 32.84 48.59
N SER A 2 45.49 32.97 47.65
CA SER A 2 44.10 33.42 47.58
C SER A 2 43.58 32.77 46.29
N SER A 3 42.37 32.24 46.33
CA SER A 3 41.65 31.72 45.17
C SER A 3 41.34 32.87 44.19
N THR A 4 41.36 32.58 42.89
CA THR A 4 40.52 33.27 41.91
C THR A 4 40.31 32.34 40.71
N PRO A 5 39.09 31.82 40.46
CA PRO A 5 38.78 31.09 39.23
C PRO A 5 38.54 32.07 38.08
N ALA A 6 39.00 31.70 36.89
CA ALA A 6 38.71 32.42 35.66
C ALA A 6 37.22 32.34 35.33
N ARG A 7 36.57 33.50 35.25
CA ARG A 7 35.20 33.69 34.81
C ARG A 7 35.16 33.59 33.28
N ILE A 8 34.50 32.57 32.75
CA ILE A 8 34.17 32.49 31.32
C ILE A 8 32.87 33.29 31.13
N GLU A 9 32.94 34.39 30.39
CA GLU A 9 31.75 35.09 29.89
C GLU A 9 31.03 34.18 28.88
N VAL A 10 29.82 33.78 29.22
CA VAL A 10 28.86 33.21 28.27
C VAL A 10 28.31 34.38 27.46
N THR A 11 28.88 34.59 26.28
CA THR A 11 28.28 35.47 25.27
C THR A 11 27.14 34.70 24.59
N ASP A 12 25.94 35.00 25.08
CA ASP A 12 24.66 34.58 24.55
C ASP A 12 24.39 35.36 23.25
N SER A 13 24.84 34.86 22.11
CA SER A 13 24.55 35.46 20.81
C SER A 13 24.74 34.50 19.65
N ALA A 14 23.69 33.76 19.31
CA ALA A 14 23.17 33.63 17.94
C ALA A 14 22.15 32.49 17.92
N LYS A 15 20.89 32.83 18.25
CA LYS A 15 19.72 32.08 17.81
C LYS A 15 19.75 32.03 16.28
N ALA A 16 20.39 31.00 15.72
CA ALA A 16 20.15 30.60 14.35
C ALA A 16 18.68 30.18 14.30
N LYS A 17 17.81 31.12 13.94
CA LYS A 17 16.45 30.84 13.50
C LYS A 17 16.58 29.80 12.41
N ALA A 18 16.27 28.55 12.77
CA ALA A 18 15.96 27.51 11.81
C ALA A 18 14.92 28.14 10.88
N THR A 19 15.34 28.43 9.65
CA THR A 19 14.43 28.79 8.56
C THR A 19 13.41 27.68 8.51
N SER A 20 12.19 28.00 8.94
CA SER A 20 11.00 27.20 8.76
C SER A 20 11.08 26.62 7.35
N ALA A 21 11.19 25.29 7.27
CA ALA A 21 11.09 24.59 6.01
C ALA A 21 9.81 25.09 5.36
N ALA A 22 9.94 25.87 4.29
CA ALA A 22 8.79 26.34 3.54
C ALA A 22 7.95 25.11 3.24
N ALA A 23 6.71 25.09 3.74
CA ALA A 23 5.81 23.97 3.55
C ALA A 23 5.68 23.77 2.03
N VAL A 24 6.33 22.73 1.51
CA VAL A 24 6.23 22.39 0.09
C VAL A 24 4.74 22.19 -0.16
N PRO A 25 4.13 22.96 -1.09
CA PRO A 25 2.70 22.84 -1.35
C PRO A 25 2.39 21.39 -1.67
N ILE A 26 1.42 20.82 -0.95
CA ILE A 26 1.01 19.44 -1.14
C ILE A 26 0.39 19.35 -2.54
N PRO A 27 0.97 18.58 -3.46
CA PRO A 27 0.44 18.47 -4.81
C PRO A 27 -1.01 17.97 -4.78
N GLU A 28 -1.86 18.50 -5.66
CA GLU A 28 -3.20 17.95 -5.84
C GLU A 28 -3.14 16.65 -6.64
N LEU A 29 -4.12 15.77 -6.40
CA LEU A 29 -4.29 14.59 -7.25
C LEU A 29 -5.03 15.04 -8.52
N PRO A 30 -4.59 14.61 -9.70
CA PRO A 30 -5.19 15.03 -10.98
C PRO A 30 -6.55 14.37 -11.27
N GLY A 31 -6.99 13.44 -10.43
CA GLY A 31 -8.25 12.71 -10.54
C GLY A 31 -8.66 12.07 -9.21
N SER A 32 -9.81 11.39 -9.21
CA SER A 32 -10.25 10.61 -8.05
C SER A 32 -9.33 9.41 -7.79
N VAL A 33 -9.41 8.85 -6.57
CA VAL A 33 -8.59 7.68 -6.19
C VAL A 33 -8.99 6.47 -7.04
N GLU A 34 -10.28 6.31 -7.30
CA GLU A 34 -10.88 5.22 -8.05
C GLU A 34 -10.49 5.27 -9.54
N GLU A 35 -10.56 6.45 -10.16
CA GLU A 35 -10.13 6.65 -11.55
C GLU A 35 -8.63 6.33 -11.71
N LEU A 36 -7.79 6.91 -10.84
CA LEU A 36 -6.35 6.70 -10.90
C LEU A 36 -5.97 5.24 -10.62
N ALA A 37 -6.65 4.58 -9.69
CA ALA A 37 -6.42 3.16 -9.42
C ALA A 37 -6.84 2.27 -10.59
N THR A 38 -7.93 2.59 -11.29
CA THR A 38 -8.39 1.85 -12.47
C THR A 38 -7.39 1.93 -13.61
N VAL A 39 -6.93 3.15 -13.94
CA VAL A 39 -5.90 3.35 -14.97
C VAL A 39 -4.58 2.67 -14.57
N ALA A 40 -4.23 2.71 -13.28
CA ALA A 40 -3.01 2.09 -12.76
C ALA A 40 -3.03 0.57 -12.92
N ALA A 41 -4.14 -0.08 -12.57
CA ALA A 41 -4.31 -1.52 -12.72
C ALA A 41 -4.11 -1.95 -14.18
N VAL A 42 -4.74 -1.24 -15.13
CA VAL A 42 -4.58 -1.50 -16.57
C VAL A 42 -3.13 -1.31 -17.01
N ARG A 43 -2.49 -0.22 -16.59
CA ARG A 43 -1.11 0.10 -16.98
C ARG A 43 -0.09 -0.93 -16.46
N LEU A 44 -0.34 -1.50 -15.28
CA LEU A 44 0.49 -2.54 -14.68
C LEU A 44 0.15 -3.95 -15.20
N GLY A 45 -0.85 -4.10 -16.06
CA GLY A 45 -1.33 -5.39 -16.54
C GLY A 45 -1.98 -6.23 -15.44
N TRP A 46 -2.53 -5.59 -14.41
CA TRP A 46 -3.24 -6.29 -13.34
C TRP A 46 -4.67 -6.54 -13.76
N HIS A 47 -5.02 -7.82 -13.91
CA HIS A 47 -6.36 -8.26 -14.27
C HIS A 47 -7.20 -8.51 -13.02
N GLY A 48 -8.50 -8.21 -13.09
CA GLY A 48 -9.44 -8.42 -11.98
C GLY A 48 -10.32 -7.20 -11.74
N VAL A 49 -11.07 -7.22 -10.64
CA VAL A 49 -11.92 -6.14 -10.17
C VAL A 49 -11.07 -5.18 -9.33
N VAL A 50 -11.16 -3.88 -9.65
CA VAL A 50 -10.58 -2.81 -8.84
C VAL A 50 -11.61 -2.43 -7.76
N LEU A 51 -11.28 -2.70 -6.51
CA LEU A 51 -12.18 -2.41 -5.39
C LEU A 51 -12.16 -0.93 -5.01
N PRO A 52 -13.25 -0.38 -4.45
CA PRO A 52 -13.23 0.95 -3.83
C PRO A 52 -12.15 1.08 -2.75
N GLU A 53 -11.73 2.32 -2.43
CA GLU A 53 -10.76 2.54 -1.35
C GLU A 53 -11.21 1.87 -0.05
N MET A 54 -10.34 1.05 0.53
CA MET A 54 -10.60 0.34 1.77
C MET A 54 -9.43 0.46 2.74
N VAL A 55 -9.69 0.20 4.02
CA VAL A 55 -8.65 0.14 5.04
C VAL A 55 -8.25 -1.31 5.26
N LEU A 56 -7.03 -1.65 4.89
CA LEU A 56 -6.44 -2.97 5.09
C LEU A 56 -5.21 -2.85 5.98
N MET A 57 -5.16 -3.61 7.07
CA MET A 57 -4.07 -3.54 8.06
C MET A 57 -3.75 -2.11 8.54
N GLY A 58 -4.79 -1.27 8.68
CA GLY A 58 -4.67 0.13 9.10
C GLY A 58 -4.15 1.09 8.01
N ARG A 59 -4.10 0.67 6.75
CA ARG A 59 -3.64 1.46 5.60
C ARG A 59 -4.77 1.64 4.60
N LYS A 60 -4.94 2.86 4.09
CA LYS A 60 -5.84 3.16 2.97
C LYS A 60 -5.21 2.67 1.69
N VAL A 61 -5.88 1.77 1.00
CA VAL A 61 -5.41 1.15 -0.24
C VAL A 61 -6.59 0.84 -1.15
N VAL A 62 -6.29 0.69 -2.43
CA VAL A 62 -7.16 0.09 -3.43
C VAL A 62 -6.60 -1.27 -3.78
N VAL A 63 -7.44 -2.30 -3.78
CA VAL A 63 -7.02 -3.68 -4.05
C VAL A 63 -7.55 -4.10 -5.42
N VAL A 64 -6.69 -4.72 -6.21
CA VAL A 64 -7.08 -5.40 -7.45
C VAL A 64 -7.14 -6.89 -7.15
N ALA A 65 -8.33 -7.47 -7.32
CA ALA A 65 -8.59 -8.86 -6.95
C ALA A 65 -9.30 -9.60 -8.07
N ASP A 66 -8.95 -10.86 -8.23
CA ASP A 66 -9.57 -11.77 -9.17
C ASP A 66 -10.38 -12.81 -8.42
N LEU A 67 -11.59 -13.11 -8.90
CA LEU A 67 -12.47 -14.10 -8.28
C LEU A 67 -12.12 -15.50 -8.81
N ILE A 68 -11.80 -16.42 -7.90
CA ILE A 68 -11.52 -17.81 -8.25
C ILE A 68 -12.87 -18.52 -8.40
N ALA A 69 -13.37 -18.59 -9.63
CA ALA A 69 -14.73 -19.06 -9.93
C ALA A 69 -15.05 -20.43 -9.32
N ASP A 70 -14.13 -21.40 -9.41
CA ASP A 70 -14.35 -22.74 -8.86
C ASP A 70 -14.49 -22.74 -7.34
N ALA A 71 -13.60 -22.01 -6.64
CA ALA A 71 -13.64 -21.87 -5.18
C ALA A 71 -14.87 -21.08 -4.71
N HIS A 72 -15.27 -20.05 -5.48
CA HIS A 72 -16.50 -19.31 -5.22
C HIS A 72 -17.74 -20.21 -5.38
N ALA A 73 -17.80 -21.01 -6.44
CA ALA A 73 -18.90 -21.96 -6.67
C ALA A 73 -18.98 -23.03 -5.56
N GLU A 74 -17.83 -23.57 -5.13
CA GLU A 74 -17.77 -24.50 -3.99
C GLU A 74 -18.34 -23.85 -2.72
N ARG A 75 -17.93 -22.62 -2.41
CA ARG A 75 -18.46 -21.88 -1.27
C ARG A 75 -19.96 -21.65 -1.36
N LEU A 76 -20.49 -21.30 -2.53
CA LEU A 76 -21.95 -21.16 -2.72
C LEU A 76 -22.68 -22.47 -2.47
N CYS A 77 -22.19 -23.59 -3.01
CA CYS A 77 -22.77 -24.92 -2.80
C CYS A 77 -22.79 -25.34 -1.33
N LEU A 78 -21.75 -24.97 -0.57
CA LEU A 78 -21.59 -25.30 0.85
C LEU A 78 -22.18 -24.23 1.79
N GLY A 79 -22.72 -23.13 1.26
CA GLY A 79 -23.24 -22.02 2.07
C GLY A 79 -22.18 -21.25 2.85
N ALA A 80 -20.92 -21.27 2.40
CA ALA A 80 -19.78 -20.62 3.04
C ALA A 80 -19.63 -19.16 2.59
N ALA A 81 -20.23 -18.23 3.34
CA ALA A 81 -20.05 -16.79 3.15
C ALA A 81 -18.61 -16.34 3.49
N PRO A 82 -18.20 -15.12 3.09
CA PRO A 82 -16.95 -14.52 3.58
C PRO A 82 -16.91 -14.44 5.11
N GLU A 83 -15.78 -14.81 5.72
CA GLU A 83 -15.60 -14.73 7.19
C GLU A 83 -14.62 -13.61 7.56
N VAL A 84 -15.14 -12.50 8.09
CA VAL A 84 -14.35 -11.30 8.40
C VAL A 84 -13.84 -11.27 9.84
N ASP A 85 -14.32 -12.16 10.72
CA ASP A 85 -13.80 -12.27 12.07
C ASP A 85 -12.40 -12.87 12.07
N ARG A 86 -11.43 -12.03 12.47
CA ARG A 86 -10.02 -12.41 12.51
C ARG A 86 -9.75 -13.56 13.49
N ALA A 87 -10.49 -13.65 14.59
CA ALA A 87 -10.30 -14.72 15.56
C ALA A 87 -10.70 -16.08 14.95
N THR A 88 -11.85 -16.14 14.29
CA THR A 88 -12.34 -17.33 13.58
C THR A 88 -11.35 -17.75 12.49
N VAL A 89 -10.97 -16.84 11.57
CA VAL A 89 -10.02 -17.18 10.49
C VAL A 89 -8.65 -17.61 11.02
N SER A 90 -8.23 -17.12 12.19
CA SER A 90 -6.95 -17.53 12.79
C SER A 90 -6.90 -19.00 13.19
N THR A 91 -8.06 -19.64 13.40
CA THR A 91 -8.14 -21.08 13.67
C THR A 91 -7.98 -21.92 12.41
N TRP A 92 -8.21 -21.36 11.22
CA TRP A 92 -8.21 -22.10 9.95
C TRP A 92 -6.83 -22.61 9.54
N VAL A 93 -5.77 -21.96 10.02
CA VAL A 93 -4.39 -22.39 9.76
C VAL A 93 -3.90 -23.47 10.72
N TRP A 94 -4.75 -23.93 11.65
CA TRP A 94 -4.41 -25.03 12.54
C TRP A 94 -4.44 -26.35 11.77
N PRO A 95 -3.50 -27.28 12.01
CA PRO A 95 -3.47 -28.57 11.32
C PRO A 95 -4.78 -29.36 11.41
N GLU A 96 -5.52 -29.21 12.51
CA GLU A 96 -6.82 -29.86 12.74
C GLU A 96 -7.93 -29.38 11.82
N MET A 97 -7.73 -28.21 11.20
CA MET A 97 -8.67 -27.57 10.27
C MET A 97 -8.31 -27.86 8.81
N ASP A 98 -7.25 -28.61 8.53
CA ASP A 98 -6.84 -28.97 7.17
C ASP A 98 -7.97 -29.73 6.44
N GLY A 99 -8.27 -29.29 5.21
CA GLY A 99 -9.38 -29.79 4.40
C GLY A 99 -10.80 -29.54 4.95
N ARG A 100 -10.94 -28.78 6.05
CA ARG A 100 -12.24 -28.46 6.68
C ARG A 100 -12.64 -26.99 6.56
N VAL A 101 -11.77 -26.17 6.00
CA VAL A 101 -11.97 -24.73 5.86
C VAL A 101 -12.37 -24.38 4.43
N PRO A 102 -13.19 -23.35 4.22
CA PRO A 102 -13.55 -22.92 2.88
C PRO A 102 -12.30 -22.54 2.05
N PRO A 103 -12.20 -22.94 0.78
CA PRO A 103 -11.07 -22.56 -0.08
C PRO A 103 -11.07 -21.04 -0.29
N ALA A 104 -9.91 -20.37 -0.41
CA ALA A 104 -9.92 -18.93 -0.74
C ALA A 104 -10.60 -18.69 -2.09
N ALA A 105 -11.62 -17.84 -2.10
CA ALA A 105 -12.41 -17.53 -3.28
C ALA A 105 -11.86 -16.35 -4.10
N VAL A 106 -10.82 -15.68 -3.63
CA VAL A 106 -10.18 -14.56 -4.34
C VAL A 106 -8.67 -14.73 -4.40
N ARG A 107 -8.09 -14.13 -5.44
CA ARG A 107 -6.66 -13.93 -5.61
C ARG A 107 -6.36 -12.45 -5.65
N ILE A 108 -5.58 -11.96 -4.70
CA ILE A 108 -5.11 -10.57 -4.70
C ILE A 108 -4.02 -10.44 -5.75
N VAL A 109 -4.31 -9.68 -6.81
CA VAL A 109 -3.39 -9.46 -7.93
C VAL A 109 -2.38 -8.36 -7.59
N GLY A 110 -2.85 -7.33 -6.89
CA GLY A 110 -1.96 -6.31 -6.34
C GLY A 110 -2.68 -5.27 -5.50
N VAL A 111 -1.89 -4.44 -4.83
CA VAL A 111 -2.37 -3.37 -3.94
C VAL A 111 -1.82 -2.02 -4.41
N LEU A 112 -2.71 -1.05 -4.57
CA LEU A 112 -2.45 0.32 -4.99
C LEU A 112 -2.58 1.27 -3.80
N ALA A 113 -1.61 2.17 -3.63
CA ALA A 113 -1.71 3.30 -2.74
C ALA A 113 -1.64 4.60 -3.55
N VAL A 114 -2.79 5.27 -3.71
CA VAL A 114 -2.87 6.58 -4.35
C VAL A 114 -2.68 7.66 -3.29
N ALA A 115 -1.67 8.51 -3.44
CA ALA A 115 -1.46 9.60 -2.49
C ALA A 115 -0.78 10.82 -3.11
N ARG A 116 -1.01 11.98 -2.52
CA ARG A 116 -0.37 13.26 -2.89
C ARG A 116 1.13 13.30 -2.56
N HIS A 117 1.57 12.43 -1.64
CA HIS A 117 2.95 12.41 -1.17
C HIS A 117 3.49 10.98 -1.14
N TRP A 118 4.69 10.81 -1.70
CA TRP A 118 5.38 9.53 -1.75
C TRP A 118 5.55 8.83 -0.39
N ARG A 119 5.79 9.55 0.71
CA ARG A 119 5.95 8.94 2.04
C ARG A 119 4.67 8.22 2.47
N THR A 120 3.52 8.84 2.25
CA THR A 120 2.21 8.27 2.56
C THR A 120 1.88 7.08 1.66
N ALA A 121 2.17 7.20 0.36
CA ALA A 121 1.95 6.10 -0.58
C ALA A 121 2.81 4.88 -0.21
N LEU A 122 4.12 5.06 0.05
CA LEU A 122 4.99 3.96 0.42
C LEU A 122 4.66 3.37 1.80
N ALA A 123 4.31 4.20 2.78
CA ALA A 123 3.87 3.71 4.09
C ALA A 123 2.61 2.81 3.99
N SER A 124 1.80 3.02 2.95
CA SER A 124 0.59 2.24 2.68
C SER A 124 0.87 1.02 1.80
N ALA A 125 1.68 1.15 0.74
CA ALA A 125 1.95 0.08 -0.22
C ALA A 125 3.00 -0.95 0.24
N VAL A 126 4.09 -0.50 0.89
CA VAL A 126 5.23 -1.37 1.27
C VAL A 126 4.83 -2.58 2.12
N PRO A 127 3.92 -2.47 3.12
CA PRO A 127 3.49 -3.63 3.89
C PRO A 127 2.88 -4.77 3.05
N PHE A 128 2.39 -4.45 1.85
CA PHE A 128 1.78 -5.41 0.93
C PHE A 128 2.75 -6.00 -0.08
N ALA A 129 3.94 -5.43 -0.25
CA ALA A 129 4.97 -5.96 -1.15
C ALA A 129 5.44 -7.38 -0.78
N ARG A 130 5.19 -7.84 0.45
CA ARG A 130 5.45 -9.22 0.88
C ARG A 130 4.32 -10.21 0.56
N PHE A 131 3.13 -9.69 0.25
CA PHE A 131 1.93 -10.48 -0.02
C PHE A 131 1.57 -10.50 -1.51
N GLY A 132 2.35 -9.82 -2.36
CA GLY A 132 2.10 -9.74 -3.79
C GLY A 132 2.60 -8.42 -4.38
N ASN A 133 2.05 -8.07 -5.54
CA ASN A 133 2.42 -6.85 -6.22
C ASN A 133 1.92 -5.62 -5.45
N ALA A 134 2.77 -4.61 -5.30
CA ALA A 134 2.41 -3.36 -4.67
C ALA A 134 2.82 -2.18 -5.56
N ALA A 135 2.01 -1.13 -5.56
CA ALA A 135 2.21 0.05 -6.37
C ALA A 135 1.80 1.33 -5.63
N ALA A 136 2.56 2.40 -5.85
CA ALA A 136 2.24 3.74 -5.42
C ALA A 136 1.88 4.59 -6.64
N VAL A 137 0.77 5.33 -6.56
CA VAL A 137 0.36 6.28 -7.60
C VAL A 137 0.49 7.69 -7.02
N LEU A 138 1.27 8.53 -7.70
CA LEU A 138 1.67 9.85 -7.26
C LEU A 138 1.42 10.89 -8.36
N PRO A 139 1.18 12.17 -8.03
CA PRO A 139 1.23 13.25 -9.02
C PRO A 139 2.63 13.35 -9.66
N ALA A 140 2.70 13.61 -10.97
CA ALA A 140 3.95 13.74 -11.71
C ALA A 140 4.87 14.85 -11.17
N SER A 141 4.28 15.90 -10.60
CA SER A 141 5.00 16.98 -9.93
C SER A 141 5.88 16.50 -8.75
N VAL A 142 5.56 15.37 -8.12
CA VAL A 142 6.38 14.78 -7.05
C VAL A 142 7.77 14.38 -7.58
N ALA A 143 7.84 13.87 -8.82
CA ALA A 143 9.10 13.40 -9.42
C ALA A 143 10.10 14.52 -9.71
N LEU A 144 9.64 15.77 -9.77
CA LEU A 144 10.46 16.95 -9.98
C LEU A 144 11.18 17.42 -8.69
N SER A 145 10.84 16.84 -7.53
CA SER A 145 11.40 17.24 -6.25
C SER A 145 12.74 16.54 -5.94
N HIS A 146 13.67 17.27 -5.32
CA HIS A 146 14.92 16.69 -4.81
C HIS A 146 14.65 15.57 -3.78
N ASP A 147 13.61 15.73 -2.95
CA ASP A 147 13.22 14.74 -1.95
C ASP A 147 12.80 13.41 -2.59
N TYR A 148 12.14 13.44 -3.74
CA TYR A 148 11.80 12.23 -4.48
C TYR A 148 13.07 11.48 -4.94
N LEU A 149 13.99 12.20 -5.60
CA LEU A 149 15.23 11.59 -6.11
C LEU A 149 16.13 11.07 -4.98
N ALA A 150 16.31 11.86 -3.92
CA ALA A 150 17.23 11.56 -2.83
C ALA A 150 16.67 10.52 -1.83
N ASN A 151 15.35 10.54 -1.56
CA ASN A 151 14.76 9.74 -0.49
C ASN A 151 13.71 8.72 -0.96
N CYS A 152 12.90 9.04 -1.98
CA CYS A 152 11.87 8.13 -2.47
C CYS A 152 12.50 6.98 -3.27
N LEU A 153 13.22 7.28 -4.36
CA LEU A 153 13.73 6.28 -5.29
C LEU A 153 14.57 5.17 -4.62
N PRO A 154 15.51 5.47 -3.70
CA PRO A 154 16.25 4.41 -3.01
C PRO A 154 15.35 3.47 -2.20
N ARG A 155 14.29 4.00 -1.57
CA ARG A 155 13.34 3.21 -0.77
C ARG A 155 12.44 2.37 -1.66
N VAL A 156 11.90 2.95 -2.72
CA VAL A 156 11.10 2.25 -3.72
C VAL A 156 11.84 1.02 -4.25
N ARG A 157 13.10 1.21 -4.69
CA ARG A 157 13.95 0.12 -5.20
C ARG A 157 14.26 -0.92 -4.13
N ARG A 158 14.55 -0.48 -2.89
CA ARG A 158 14.78 -1.38 -1.76
C ARG A 158 13.57 -2.28 -1.49
N TYR A 159 12.36 -1.71 -1.51
CA TYR A 159 11.13 -2.45 -1.22
C TYR A 159 10.53 -3.16 -2.44
N GLY A 160 10.96 -2.84 -3.66
CA GLY A 160 10.45 -3.45 -4.89
C GLY A 160 9.01 -3.04 -5.23
N VAL A 161 8.59 -1.83 -4.84
CA VAL A 161 7.24 -1.29 -5.12
C VAL A 161 7.24 -0.58 -6.47
N ASN A 162 6.16 -0.73 -7.24
CA ASN A 162 5.98 0.03 -8.49
C ASN A 162 5.64 1.50 -8.17
N VAL A 163 6.13 2.44 -8.97
CA VAL A 163 5.70 3.84 -8.88
C VAL A 163 5.17 4.31 -10.22
N LEU A 164 3.94 4.79 -10.19
CA LEU A 164 3.26 5.42 -11.30
C LEU A 164 3.10 6.92 -11.02
N LEU A 165 3.30 7.72 -12.05
CA LEU A 165 3.15 9.16 -12.02
C LEU A 165 1.94 9.56 -12.86
N ALA A 166 1.02 10.31 -12.24
CA ALA A 166 -0.17 10.86 -12.86
C ALA A 166 0.07 12.31 -13.28
N ASP A 167 -0.10 12.59 -14.56
CA ASP A 167 -0.07 13.96 -15.08
C ASP A 167 -1.40 14.69 -14.83
N GLU A 168 -1.50 15.94 -15.26
CA GLU A 168 -2.71 16.77 -15.09
C GLU A 168 -3.94 16.22 -15.82
N SER A 169 -3.75 15.35 -16.82
CA SER A 169 -4.83 14.68 -17.57
C SER A 169 -5.19 13.31 -16.98
N SER A 170 -4.64 12.96 -15.81
CA SER A 170 -4.76 11.63 -15.18
C SER A 170 -4.18 10.49 -16.04
N GLU A 171 -3.30 10.79 -16.99
CA GLU A 171 -2.55 9.76 -17.69
C GLU A 171 -1.40 9.26 -16.81
N LEU A 172 -1.22 7.94 -16.76
CA LEU A 172 -0.21 7.30 -15.92
C LEU A 172 1.00 6.87 -16.72
N THR A 173 2.18 7.26 -16.20
CA THR A 173 3.48 6.78 -16.65
C THR A 173 4.16 5.99 -15.55
N THR A 174 4.85 4.90 -15.92
CA THR A 174 5.62 4.10 -14.96
C THR A 174 7.00 4.73 -14.78
N ASP A 175 7.30 5.20 -13.57
CA ASP A 175 8.62 5.77 -13.24
C ASP A 175 9.57 4.69 -12.71
N VAL A 176 9.06 3.82 -11.83
CA VAL A 176 9.81 2.70 -11.28
C VAL A 176 9.02 1.42 -11.42
N CYS A 177 9.61 0.42 -12.09
CA CYS A 177 9.11 -0.94 -12.07
C CYS A 177 9.53 -1.61 -10.75
N GLY A 178 8.55 -2.17 -10.05
CA GLY A 178 8.76 -2.96 -8.85
C GLY A 178 9.32 -4.36 -9.16
N ARG A 179 9.43 -5.19 -8.12
CA ARG A 179 9.71 -6.61 -8.31
C ARG A 179 8.42 -7.30 -8.73
N ASN A 180 8.45 -7.98 -9.88
CA ASN A 180 7.35 -8.80 -10.40
C ASN A 180 7.48 -10.28 -9.96
N GLU A 181 8.35 -10.58 -9.01
CA GLU A 181 8.50 -11.92 -8.47
C GLU A 181 7.33 -12.18 -7.52
N THR A 182 6.35 -12.95 -7.99
CA THR A 182 5.29 -13.50 -7.14
C THR A 182 5.91 -14.54 -6.22
N VAL A 183 6.40 -14.09 -5.06
CA VAL A 183 6.73 -15.00 -3.97
C VAL A 183 5.43 -15.69 -3.55
N PRO A 184 5.37 -17.03 -3.49
CA PRO A 184 4.20 -17.73 -2.99
C PRO A 184 3.86 -17.18 -1.61
N VAL A 185 2.67 -16.62 -1.47
CA VAL A 185 2.24 -16.05 -0.20
C VAL A 185 2.01 -17.21 0.76
N GLU A 186 2.76 -17.24 1.86
CA GLU A 186 2.54 -18.24 2.90
C GLU A 186 1.08 -18.20 3.38
N ASP A 187 0.53 -19.39 3.59
CA ASP A 187 -0.82 -19.57 4.11
C ASP A 187 -0.85 -19.25 5.61
N THR A 188 -0.79 -17.96 5.93
CA THR A 188 -0.87 -17.46 7.30
C THR A 188 -2.28 -17.02 7.62
N ALA A 189 -2.62 -17.01 8.92
CA ALA A 189 -3.89 -16.49 9.41
C ALA A 189 -4.17 -15.05 8.92
N THR A 190 -3.12 -14.24 8.76
CA THR A 190 -3.26 -12.87 8.25
C THR A 190 -3.55 -12.86 6.76
N THR A 191 -2.84 -13.67 5.97
CA THR A 191 -3.11 -13.82 4.52
C THR A 191 -4.55 -14.30 4.29
N ARG A 192 -5.00 -15.30 5.05
CA ARG A 192 -6.38 -15.81 4.94
C ARG A 192 -7.41 -14.75 5.29
N TRP A 193 -7.24 -14.08 6.42
CA TRP A 193 -8.17 -13.02 6.84
C TRP A 193 -8.24 -11.87 5.82
N VAL A 194 -7.10 -11.48 5.25
CA VAL A 194 -7.05 -10.47 4.19
C VAL A 194 -7.81 -10.93 2.93
N ASN A 195 -7.71 -12.21 2.54
CA ASN A 195 -8.50 -12.73 1.42
C ASN A 195 -10.00 -12.71 1.70
N GLU A 196 -10.44 -13.03 2.93
CA GLU A 196 -11.86 -12.96 3.29
C GLU A 196 -12.42 -11.54 3.24
N LEU A 197 -11.67 -10.55 3.75
CA LEU A 197 -12.04 -9.14 3.64
C LEU A 197 -12.16 -8.68 2.19
N VAL A 198 -11.23 -9.09 1.34
CA VAL A 198 -11.25 -8.76 -0.10
C VAL A 198 -12.41 -9.48 -0.78
N TYR A 199 -12.69 -10.73 -0.43
CA TYR A 199 -13.80 -11.50 -0.98
C TYR A 199 -15.15 -10.88 -0.65
N GLU A 200 -15.37 -10.44 0.61
CA GLU A 200 -16.56 -9.67 0.98
C GLU A 200 -16.74 -8.45 0.08
N ARG A 201 -15.66 -7.70 -0.19
CA ARG A 201 -15.72 -6.51 -1.05
C ARG A 201 -15.91 -6.81 -2.53
N VAL A 202 -15.35 -7.89 -3.03
CA VAL A 202 -15.63 -8.37 -4.40
C VAL A 202 -17.12 -8.67 -4.54
N LEU A 203 -17.71 -9.41 -3.59
CA LEU A 203 -19.14 -9.74 -3.63
C LEU A 203 -20.05 -8.51 -3.46
N ALA A 204 -19.61 -7.47 -2.76
CA ALA A 204 -20.37 -6.24 -2.62
C ALA A 204 -20.27 -5.31 -3.85
N THR A 205 -19.30 -5.53 -4.72
CA THR A 205 -19.04 -4.70 -5.92
C THR A 205 -19.51 -5.36 -7.22
N ALA A 206 -19.64 -6.69 -7.22
CA ALA A 206 -20.19 -7.50 -8.32
C ALA A 206 -21.72 -7.45 -8.36
#